data_AF-A0AAZ3REH7-F1
#
_entry.id   AF-A0AAZ3REH7-F1
#
_cell.length_a   1.000
_cell.length_b   1.000
_cell.length_c   1.000
_cell.angle_alpha   90.00
_cell.angle_beta   90.00
_cell.angle_gamma   90.00
#
_symmetry.space_group_name_H-M   'P 1'
#
loop_
_entity.id
_entity.type
_entity.pdbx_description
1 polymer ?
#
loop_
_entity_poly.entity_id
_entity_poly.type
_entity_poly.pdbx_seq_one_letter_code
_entity_poly.pdbx_strand_id
1 'polypeptide(L)'
;LILLRLTLALYLLYPSSGALPWDTQASGSPVEGHKVVSGTFSRPVLIVGYHKIVEIPAGATDIRIQESVKTRNYLALRTQSGVSIINGNWAIDRPGLIVAVGTRLTYRRPNEIRSRTGESITAPGPTTEELHLYLIYQQPGPSVYYEYSLPLQETHTSPEPYTHPAILPL
;
A
#
# COMPACT_ATOMS: atom_id res chain seq x y z
N LEU A 1 42.82 7.89 -41.98
CA LEU A 1 42.01 7.67 -40.77
C LEU A 1 41.12 6.46 -41.02
N ILE A 2 41.17 5.48 -40.12
CA ILE A 2 40.88 4.06 -40.34
C ILE A 2 39.43 3.77 -40.75
N LEU A 3 39.30 2.74 -41.59
CA LEU A 3 38.12 2.27 -42.34
C LEU A 3 36.96 1.79 -41.46
N LEU A 4 35.73 1.97 -41.94
CA LEU A 4 34.64 1.00 -41.72
C LEU A 4 33.94 0.70 -43.06
N ARG A 5 34.02 -0.55 -43.49
CA ARG A 5 33.39 -1.12 -44.68
C ARG A 5 32.74 -2.45 -44.28
N LEU A 6 31.55 -2.67 -44.85
CA LEU A 6 30.90 -3.96 -45.21
C LEU A 6 29.88 -4.61 -44.24
N THR A 7 28.62 -4.26 -44.48
CA THR A 7 27.43 -5.09 -44.85
C THR A 7 27.41 -6.62 -44.64
N LEU A 8 26.26 -7.12 -44.15
CA LEU A 8 25.58 -8.37 -44.61
C LEU A 8 24.08 -8.25 -44.24
N ALA A 9 23.12 -8.09 -45.17
CA ALA A 9 22.41 -9.13 -45.95
C ALA A 9 21.92 -10.29 -45.06
N LEU A 10 20.66 -10.75 -45.03
CA LEU A 10 19.68 -10.93 -46.09
C LEU A 10 18.36 -11.37 -45.43
N TYR A 11 17.23 -10.70 -45.72
CA TYR A 11 15.89 -11.23 -45.42
C TYR A 11 15.49 -12.17 -46.54
N LEU A 12 15.24 -13.45 -46.25
CA LEU A 12 14.49 -14.35 -47.13
C LEU A 12 13.71 -15.42 -46.34
N LEU A 13 12.39 -15.39 -46.55
CA LEU A 13 11.48 -16.51 -46.85
C LEU A 13 11.11 -17.54 -45.75
N TYR A 14 9.79 -17.61 -45.50
CA TYR A 14 8.99 -18.50 -44.64
C TYR A 14 9.09 -20.02 -44.98
N PRO A 15 8.56 -20.92 -44.11
CA PRO A 15 7.18 -21.36 -44.33
C PRO A 15 6.30 -21.47 -43.07
N SER A 16 5.00 -21.30 -43.30
CA SER A 16 3.87 -21.60 -42.41
C SER A 16 3.78 -23.10 -42.09
N SER A 17 3.47 -23.47 -40.84
CA SER A 17 2.62 -24.63 -40.53
C SER A 17 2.31 -24.79 -39.04
N GLY A 18 1.01 -24.74 -38.73
CA GLY A 18 0.35 -25.72 -37.87
C GLY A 18 0.51 -25.59 -36.35
N ALA A 19 -0.44 -24.91 -35.71
CA ALA A 19 -0.95 -25.33 -34.42
C ALA A 19 -2.47 -25.04 -34.37
N LEU A 20 -3.27 -26.11 -34.29
CA LEU A 20 -4.72 -26.07 -34.15
C LEU A 20 -5.13 -25.74 -32.70
N PRO A 21 -6.38 -25.30 -32.48
CA PRO A 21 -6.78 -24.61 -31.26
C PRO A 21 -7.49 -25.56 -30.29
N TRP A 22 -6.80 -26.11 -29.27
CA TRP A 22 -7.46 -26.53 -28.02
C TRP A 22 -6.60 -26.92 -26.79
N ASP A 23 -5.26 -26.89 -26.78
CA ASP A 23 -4.51 -27.26 -25.56
C ASP A 23 -3.54 -26.15 -25.13
N THR A 24 -3.74 -25.44 -24.02
CA THR A 24 -3.50 -26.00 -22.68
C THR A 24 -4.30 -25.20 -21.66
N GLN A 25 -5.04 -25.94 -20.84
CA GLN A 25 -5.66 -25.52 -19.59
C GLN A 25 -4.79 -24.49 -18.85
N ALA A 26 -5.25 -23.24 -18.77
CA ALA A 26 -4.69 -22.25 -17.87
C ALA A 26 -5.01 -22.65 -16.43
N SER A 27 -4.27 -23.61 -15.87
CA SER A 27 -4.17 -23.79 -14.43
C SER A 27 -3.20 -22.74 -13.89
N GLY A 28 -3.63 -21.48 -13.93
CA GLY A 28 -3.05 -20.42 -13.12
C GLY A 28 -4.14 -20.00 -12.16
N SER A 29 -3.99 -20.32 -10.88
CA SER A 29 -4.75 -19.72 -9.80
C SER A 29 -4.85 -18.20 -10.04
N PRO A 30 -5.96 -17.52 -9.65
CA PRO A 30 -6.01 -16.07 -9.75
C PRO A 30 -4.79 -15.52 -9.03
N VAL A 31 -3.98 -14.76 -9.77
CA VAL A 31 -2.91 -13.97 -9.20
C VAL A 31 -3.59 -13.09 -8.16
N GLU A 32 -3.27 -13.29 -6.87
CA GLU A 32 -3.75 -12.45 -5.77
C GLU A 32 -3.45 -11.00 -6.13
N GLY A 33 -4.46 -10.32 -6.69
CA GLY A 33 -4.28 -8.97 -7.18
C GLY A 33 -4.33 -8.05 -5.98
N HIS A 34 -3.31 -7.23 -5.79
CA HIS A 34 -3.33 -6.17 -4.78
C HIS A 34 -3.55 -4.81 -5.46
N LYS A 35 -4.39 -3.97 -4.87
CA LYS A 35 -4.50 -2.56 -5.21
C LYS A 35 -3.59 -1.75 -4.30
N VAL A 36 -2.63 -1.04 -4.88
CA VAL A 36 -1.80 -0.08 -4.15
C VAL A 36 -2.56 1.25 -4.00
N VAL A 37 -2.60 1.77 -2.79
CA VAL A 37 -3.15 3.09 -2.44
C VAL A 37 -2.03 3.92 -1.85
N SER A 38 -1.80 5.11 -2.41
CA SER A 38 -0.77 6.03 -1.91
C SER A 38 -1.23 7.48 -1.97
N GLY A 39 -0.52 8.33 -1.22
CA GLY A 39 -0.79 9.76 -1.17
C GLY A 39 0.30 10.53 -0.44
N THR A 40 0.20 11.85 -0.50
CA THR A 40 1.07 12.74 0.26
C THR A 40 0.22 13.79 0.96
N PHE A 41 0.37 13.88 2.27
CA PHE A 41 -0.18 14.95 3.08
C PHE A 41 0.82 16.09 3.17
N SER A 42 0.40 17.31 2.83
CA SER A 42 1.16 18.53 3.05
C SER A 42 0.24 19.70 3.35
N ARG A 43 0.63 20.53 4.31
CA ARG A 43 -0.08 21.76 4.70
C ARG A 43 0.95 22.81 5.11
N PRO A 44 0.78 24.09 4.75
CA PRO A 44 1.74 25.12 5.13
C PRO A 44 1.75 25.35 6.64
N VAL A 45 0.58 25.57 7.23
CA VAL A 45 0.39 25.86 8.66
C VAL A 45 -0.88 25.16 9.16
N LEU A 46 -0.83 24.66 10.38
CA LEU A 46 -1.96 24.08 11.12
C LEU A 46 -1.92 24.59 12.57
N ILE A 47 -2.98 24.33 13.33
CA ILE A 47 -2.95 24.49 14.79
C ILE A 47 -2.15 23.34 15.42
N VAL A 48 -1.49 23.59 16.56
CA VAL A 48 -0.79 22.55 17.32
C VAL A 48 -1.79 21.48 17.76
N GLY A 49 -1.46 20.20 17.52
CA GLY A 49 -2.32 19.08 17.90
C GLY A 49 -2.33 17.93 16.88
N TYR A 50 -3.30 17.02 17.06
CA TYR A 50 -3.46 15.84 16.21
C TYR A 50 -4.28 16.19 14.96
N HIS A 51 -3.75 15.83 13.79
CA HIS A 51 -4.44 15.98 12.50
C HIS A 51 -4.50 14.64 11.78
N LYS A 52 -5.70 14.14 11.51
CA LYS A 52 -5.88 12.88 10.75
C LYS A 52 -5.39 13.09 9.32
N ILE A 53 -4.59 12.17 8.82
CA ILE A 53 -4.07 12.14 7.46
C ILE A 53 -4.90 11.19 6.59
N VAL A 54 -5.00 9.93 7.00
CA VAL A 54 -5.65 8.87 6.22
C VAL A 54 -6.14 7.74 7.12
N GLU A 55 -7.16 7.03 6.65
CA GLU A 55 -7.65 5.77 7.22
C GLU A 55 -7.08 4.63 6.37
N ILE A 56 -6.41 3.69 7.02
CA ILE A 56 -5.79 2.50 6.43
C ILE A 56 -6.68 1.31 6.82
N PRO A 57 -7.44 0.73 5.88
CA PRO A 57 -8.41 -0.31 6.20
C PRO A 57 -7.77 -1.57 6.82
N ALA A 58 -8.62 -2.39 7.46
CA ALA A 58 -8.26 -3.76 7.79
C ALA A 58 -7.89 -4.55 6.52
N GLY A 59 -6.96 -5.49 6.64
CA GLY A 59 -6.44 -6.27 5.51
C GLY A 59 -5.31 -5.56 4.74
N ALA A 60 -4.90 -4.35 5.15
CA ALA A 60 -3.83 -3.63 4.48
C ALA A 60 -2.46 -4.31 4.70
N THR A 61 -1.70 -4.47 3.61
CA THR A 61 -0.33 -4.98 3.58
C THR A 61 0.65 -3.91 3.10
N ASP A 62 1.94 -4.19 3.21
CA ASP A 62 3.02 -3.35 2.66
C ASP A 62 2.93 -1.86 3.04
N ILE A 63 2.50 -1.59 4.28
CA ILE A 63 2.30 -0.24 4.78
C ILE A 63 3.66 0.45 4.88
N ARG A 64 3.77 1.62 4.25
CA ARG A 64 4.93 2.51 4.29
C ARG A 64 4.48 3.94 4.53
N ILE A 65 4.94 4.54 5.62
CA ILE A 65 4.63 5.91 6.02
C ILE A 65 5.95 6.60 6.32
N GLN A 66 6.17 7.78 5.74
CA GLN A 66 7.44 8.48 5.82
C GLN A 66 7.21 9.99 5.83
N GLU A 67 7.81 10.69 6.79
CA GLU A 67 8.04 12.12 6.63
C GLU A 67 9.03 12.36 5.48
N SER A 68 8.53 12.93 4.40
CA SER A 68 9.30 13.27 3.20
C SER A 68 10.19 14.50 3.42
N VAL A 69 9.77 15.38 4.34
CA VAL A 69 10.56 16.51 4.83
C VAL A 69 10.61 16.39 6.35
N LYS A 70 11.82 16.32 6.91
CA LYS A 70 11.99 16.24 8.36
C LYS A 70 11.45 17.50 9.02
N THR A 71 10.60 17.30 10.02
CA THR A 71 10.12 18.35 10.92
C THR A 71 10.28 17.93 12.38
N ARG A 72 9.85 18.78 13.31
CA ARG A 72 9.64 18.41 14.73
C ARG A 72 8.23 17.89 15.00
N ASN A 73 7.51 17.49 13.95
CA ASN A 73 6.23 16.80 14.10
C ASN A 73 6.48 15.32 14.37
N TYR A 74 5.46 14.62 14.85
CA TYR A 74 5.53 13.19 15.13
C TYR A 74 4.42 12.47 14.36
N LEU A 75 4.74 11.28 13.82
CA LEU A 75 3.72 10.41 13.22
C LEU A 75 2.99 9.65 14.33
N ALA A 76 1.67 9.47 14.24
CA ALA A 76 0.92 8.66 15.18
C ALA A 76 -0.02 7.69 14.47
N LEU A 77 -0.17 6.49 15.04
CA LEU A 77 -1.15 5.49 14.59
C LEU A 77 -2.09 5.14 15.73
N ARG A 78 -3.39 5.17 15.42
CA ARG A 78 -4.47 4.77 16.32
C ARG A 78 -5.39 3.78 15.65
N THR A 79 -6.00 2.89 16.41
CA THR A 79 -7.12 2.08 15.92
C THR A 79 -8.36 2.95 15.72
N GLN A 80 -9.35 2.46 14.97
CA GLN A 80 -10.66 3.12 14.85
C GLN A 80 -11.34 3.32 16.22
N SER A 81 -11.13 2.39 17.17
CA SER A 81 -11.63 2.49 18.55
C SER A 81 -10.87 3.51 19.41
N GLY A 82 -9.83 4.15 18.86
CA GLY A 82 -9.09 5.23 19.52
C GLY A 82 -7.90 4.77 20.35
N VAL A 83 -7.56 3.48 20.35
CA VAL A 83 -6.37 2.94 21.03
C VAL A 83 -5.11 3.44 20.30
N SER A 84 -4.15 3.99 21.04
CA SER A 84 -2.88 4.47 20.44
C SER A 84 -1.88 3.31 20.32
N ILE A 85 -1.36 3.10 19.11
CA ILE A 85 -0.40 2.03 18.79
C ILE A 85 1.02 2.57 18.70
N ILE A 86 1.19 3.73 18.05
CA ILE A 86 2.45 4.49 17.99
C ILE A 86 2.10 5.93 18.23
N ASN A 87 2.68 6.53 19.28
CA ASN A 87 2.47 7.90 19.75
C ASN A 87 0.99 8.23 20.02
N GLY A 88 0.72 9.07 21.02
CA GLY A 88 -0.67 9.27 21.46
C GLY A 88 -0.75 9.60 22.94
N ASN A 89 -1.93 10.02 23.40
CA ASN A 89 -2.16 10.32 24.82
C ASN A 89 -1.11 11.27 25.43
N TRP A 90 -0.67 12.27 24.65
CA TRP A 90 0.38 13.22 25.04
C TRP A 90 1.77 12.61 25.27
N ALA A 91 2.00 11.37 24.86
CA ALA A 91 3.27 10.67 24.96
C ALA A 91 3.86 10.37 23.58
N ILE A 92 5.20 10.40 23.54
CA ILE A 92 6.00 10.05 22.38
C ILE A 92 6.78 8.77 22.70
N ASP A 93 6.50 7.70 21.98
CA ASP A 93 7.05 6.37 22.20
C ASP A 93 8.52 6.29 21.81
N ARG A 94 9.22 5.24 22.27
CA ARG A 94 10.57 4.95 21.81
C ARG A 94 10.51 4.32 20.41
N PRO A 95 11.46 4.65 19.50
CA PRO A 95 11.54 3.96 18.22
C PRO A 95 11.86 2.48 18.42
N GLY A 96 11.30 1.62 17.57
CA GLY A 96 11.47 0.18 17.70
C GLY A 96 10.40 -0.63 16.98
N LEU A 97 10.29 -1.90 17.38
CA LEU A 97 9.30 -2.84 16.89
C LEU A 97 8.09 -2.86 17.83
N ILE A 98 6.89 -2.74 17.25
CA ILE A 98 5.61 -2.84 17.97
C ILE A 98 4.83 -4.00 17.33
N VAL A 99 4.29 -4.90 18.15
CA VAL A 99 3.39 -5.97 17.70
C VAL A 99 1.98 -5.55 18.08
N ALA A 100 1.16 -5.25 17.08
CA ALA A 100 -0.21 -4.79 17.26
C ALA A 100 -1.01 -5.03 15.98
N VAL A 101 -2.34 -4.97 16.08
CA VAL A 101 -3.26 -5.05 14.94
C VAL A 101 -2.98 -6.20 13.98
N GLY A 102 -2.49 -7.33 14.50
CA GLY A 102 -2.20 -8.54 13.72
C GLY A 102 -0.89 -8.53 12.93
N THR A 103 -0.06 -7.50 13.07
CA THR A 103 1.22 -7.42 12.36
C THR A 103 2.34 -6.79 13.20
N ARG A 104 3.52 -6.67 12.60
CA ARG A 104 4.73 -6.08 13.20
C ARG A 104 4.98 -4.71 12.59
N LEU A 105 4.79 -3.65 13.37
CA LEU A 105 5.11 -2.29 12.97
C LEU A 105 6.55 -1.94 13.36
N THR A 106 7.31 -1.37 12.44
CA THR A 106 8.62 -0.79 12.70
C THR A 106 8.49 0.73 12.72
N TYR A 107 8.60 1.32 13.91
CA TYR A 107 8.64 2.77 14.10
C TYR A 107 10.08 3.25 14.16
N ARG A 108 10.47 4.15 13.26
CA ARG A 108 11.78 4.79 13.29
C ARG A 108 11.63 6.29 13.53
N ARG A 109 12.33 6.76 14.54
CA ARG A 109 12.56 8.18 14.81
C ARG A 109 14.07 8.45 14.80
N PRO A 110 14.66 8.83 13.65
CA PRO A 110 16.06 9.21 13.58
C PRO A 110 16.36 10.40 14.51
N ASN A 111 17.58 10.47 15.03
CA ASN A 111 17.97 11.51 15.98
C ASN A 111 17.60 12.92 15.48
N GLU A 112 16.92 13.69 16.32
CA GLU A 112 16.34 14.98 15.96
C GLU A 112 17.38 16.02 15.54
N ILE A 113 18.59 15.96 16.11
CA ILE A 113 19.66 16.95 15.89
C ILE A 113 20.60 16.51 14.75
N ARG A 114 20.97 15.22 14.74
CA ARG A 114 22.06 14.71 13.88
C ARG A 114 21.59 14.14 12.54
N SER A 115 20.30 13.83 12.40
CA SER A 115 19.76 13.24 11.18
C SER A 115 18.90 14.22 10.40
N ARG A 116 19.00 14.15 9.08
CA ARG A 116 18.06 14.82 8.14
C ARG A 116 16.90 13.93 7.73
N THR A 117 16.93 12.66 8.10
CA THR A 117 15.85 11.71 7.83
C THR A 117 14.67 11.98 8.76
N GLY A 118 13.46 12.04 8.19
CA GLY A 118 12.21 12.15 8.93
C GLY A 118 11.78 10.84 9.58
N GLU A 119 10.72 10.89 10.38
CA GLU A 119 10.13 9.70 10.98
C GLU A 119 9.52 8.76 9.94
N SER A 120 9.45 7.48 10.29
CA SER A 120 8.85 6.45 9.43
C SER A 120 8.13 5.37 10.21
N ILE A 121 7.07 4.82 9.62
CA ILE A 121 6.39 3.63 10.10
C ILE A 121 6.25 2.66 8.94
N THR A 122 6.64 1.40 9.13
CA THR A 122 6.41 0.34 8.15
C THR A 122 5.76 -0.88 8.80
N ALA A 123 4.94 -1.60 8.05
CA ALA A 123 4.38 -2.88 8.49
C ALA A 123 4.12 -3.80 7.29
N PRO A 124 4.44 -5.10 7.36
CA PRO A 124 4.13 -6.03 6.29
C PRO A 124 2.62 -6.32 6.17
N GLY A 125 1.86 -6.16 7.25
CA GLY A 125 0.44 -6.55 7.30
C GLY A 125 0.25 -8.08 7.37
N PRO A 126 -0.95 -8.58 7.04
CA PRO A 126 -2.18 -7.81 6.92
C PRO A 126 -2.57 -7.20 8.27
N THR A 127 -3.16 -6.01 8.27
CA THR A 127 -3.80 -5.45 9.48
C THR A 127 -5.09 -6.20 9.78
N THR A 128 -5.43 -6.36 11.06
CA THR A 128 -6.69 -7.02 11.49
C THR A 128 -7.80 -6.03 11.82
N GLU A 129 -7.46 -4.74 11.94
CA GLU A 129 -8.41 -3.66 12.16
C GLU A 129 -7.95 -2.41 11.39
N GLU A 130 -8.87 -1.44 11.22
CA GLU A 130 -8.57 -0.17 10.59
C GLU A 130 -7.65 0.69 11.48
N LEU A 131 -6.65 1.29 10.84
CA LEU A 131 -5.72 2.22 11.45
C LEU A 131 -5.98 3.64 10.94
N HIS A 132 -5.90 4.63 11.82
CA HIS A 132 -5.91 6.05 11.47
C HIS A 132 -4.51 6.61 11.65
N LEU A 133 -3.93 7.11 10.55
CA LEU A 133 -2.68 7.86 10.57
C LEU A 133 -2.95 9.31 10.95
N TYR A 134 -2.20 9.80 11.93
CA TYR A 134 -2.21 11.19 12.38
C TYR A 134 -0.82 11.82 12.28
N LEU A 135 -0.81 13.14 12.14
CA LEU A 135 0.32 14.00 12.43
C LEU A 135 0.09 14.69 13.77
N ILE A 136 1.04 14.59 14.69
CA ILE A 136 1.11 15.44 15.88
C ILE A 136 1.90 16.70 15.46
N TYR A 137 1.16 17.75 15.12
CA TYR A 137 1.70 18.97 14.56
C TYR A 137 2.27 19.91 15.65
N GLN A 138 3.50 20.34 15.45
CA GLN A 138 4.28 21.31 16.25
C GLN A 138 5.07 22.31 15.38
N GLN A 139 5.41 21.93 14.13
CA GLN A 139 6.23 22.72 13.22
C GLN A 139 5.58 22.83 11.82
N PRO A 140 5.57 24.04 11.21
CA PRO A 140 5.14 24.27 9.83
C PRO A 140 5.87 23.48 8.76
N GLY A 141 5.23 23.40 7.58
CA GLY A 141 5.71 22.67 6.42
C GLY A 141 5.80 21.14 6.54
N PRO A 142 4.89 20.43 7.24
CA PRO A 142 4.87 18.98 7.21
C PRO A 142 4.67 18.45 5.78
N SER A 143 5.36 17.35 5.49
CA SER A 143 5.12 16.55 4.29
C SER A 143 5.26 15.08 4.66
N VAL A 144 4.17 14.31 4.55
CA VAL A 144 4.11 12.89 4.90
C VAL A 144 3.60 12.10 3.70
N TYR A 145 4.44 11.23 3.16
CA TYR A 145 4.03 10.24 2.18
C TYR A 145 3.52 8.98 2.90
N TYR A 146 2.48 8.38 2.35
CA TYR A 146 1.98 7.09 2.78
C TYR A 146 1.61 6.22 1.58
N GLU A 147 1.76 4.91 1.76
CA GLU A 147 1.30 3.89 0.84
C GLU A 147 0.96 2.60 1.57
N TYR A 148 -0.01 1.85 1.05
CA TYR A 148 -0.34 0.49 1.47
C TYR A 148 -1.02 -0.27 0.33
N SER A 149 -1.04 -1.59 0.44
CA SER A 149 -1.68 -2.50 -0.51
C SER A 149 -2.95 -3.08 0.11
N LEU A 150 -4.01 -3.22 -0.69
CA LEU A 150 -5.24 -3.91 -0.31
C LEU A 150 -5.48 -5.12 -1.23
N PRO A 151 -5.97 -6.26 -0.73
CA PRO A 151 -6.39 -7.34 -1.60
C PRO A 151 -7.56 -6.88 -2.49
N LEU A 152 -7.51 -7.19 -3.78
CA LEU A 152 -8.66 -7.03 -4.66
C LEU A 152 -9.69 -8.06 -4.22
N GLN A 153 -10.88 -7.58 -3.84
CA GLN A 153 -12.01 -8.49 -3.70
C GLN A 153 -12.33 -9.05 -5.09
N GLU A 154 -12.18 -10.36 -5.26
CA GLU A 154 -12.79 -11.04 -6.38
C GLU A 154 -14.31 -10.89 -6.21
N THR A 155 -14.93 -10.03 -7.01
CA THR A 155 -16.36 -10.14 -7.25
C THR A 155 -16.57 -11.46 -7.99
N HIS A 156 -16.73 -12.55 -7.24
CA HIS A 156 -17.39 -13.73 -7.74
C HIS A 156 -18.82 -13.31 -8.09
N THR A 157 -19.01 -12.77 -9.29
CA THR A 157 -20.32 -12.74 -9.93
C THR A 157 -20.64 -14.20 -10.21
N SER A 158 -21.16 -14.90 -9.20
CA SER A 158 -21.80 -16.19 -9.41
C SER A 158 -22.94 -15.92 -10.40
N PRO A 159 -22.98 -16.58 -11.56
CA PRO A 159 -24.19 -16.53 -12.37
C PRO A 159 -25.28 -17.20 -11.53
N GLU A 160 -26.18 -16.38 -10.98
CA GLU A 160 -27.47 -16.81 -10.44
C GLU A 160 -28.03 -17.91 -11.35
N PRO A 161 -28.13 -19.17 -10.89
CA PRO A 161 -28.85 -20.18 -11.66
C PRO A 161 -30.31 -19.75 -11.65
N TYR A 162 -30.77 -19.18 -12.77
CA TYR A 162 -32.16 -18.85 -13.02
C TYR A 162 -33.05 -20.02 -12.60
N THR A 163 -33.64 -19.92 -11.42
CA THR A 163 -34.62 -20.89 -10.97
C THR A 163 -35.90 -20.52 -11.69
N HIS A 164 -36.20 -21.27 -12.75
CA HIS A 164 -37.46 -21.15 -13.47
C HIS A 164 -38.61 -21.34 -12.45
N PRO A 165 -39.59 -20.43 -12.33
CA PRO A 165 -40.71 -20.66 -11.44
C PRO A 165 -41.48 -21.88 -11.96
N ALA A 166 -41.53 -22.93 -11.14
CA ALA A 166 -42.37 -24.09 -11.38
C ALA A 166 -43.83 -23.65 -11.38
N ILE A 167 -44.50 -23.85 -12.50
CA ILE A 167 -45.96 -23.72 -12.63
C ILE A 167 -46.59 -24.79 -11.74
N LEU A 168 -47.39 -24.39 -10.75
CA LEU A 168 -48.25 -25.30 -10.01
C LEU A 168 -49.50 -25.62 -10.87
N PRO A 169 -49.89 -26.89 -11.06
CA PRO A 169 -51.17 -27.20 -11.67
C PRO A 169 -52.32 -26.97 -10.66
N LEU A 170 -53.52 -26.79 -11.23
CA LEU A 170 -54.78 -26.35 -10.60
C LEU A 170 -55.18 -27.09 -9.32
#